data_AF-A0A1D6J8M2-F1
#
_entry.id   AF-A0A1D6J8M2-F1
#
_cell.length_a   1.000
_cell.length_b   1.000
_cell.length_c   1.000
_cell.angle_alpha   90.00
_cell.angle_beta   90.00
_cell.angle_gamma   90.00
#
_symmetry.space_group_name_H-M   'P 1'
#
loop_
_entity.id
_entity.type
_entity.pdbx_description
1 polymer ?
#
loop_
_entity_poly.entity_id
_entity_poly.type
_entity_poly.pdbx_seq_one_letter_code
_entity_poly.pdbx_strand_id
1 'polypeptide(L)'
;MARRSAPLLRRLVSASSPPALQSLTDHVGVLARRTVTYMPRPGDGAPRAVTLIPGDGIGPLVTGAVRQVMEAMHAPVYFETYDVHGDMPTVPPAIIESIRRNKVCIKGGLATPVGGGVSSLNMQLRKELDLYASLVHCSNLPGLPTRHEGVDIVVIRENTEGEYSGLEHEVVPGVVESLKVLRSVGWGRLRFMFIMIFPICYTPSFYISI
;
A
#
# COMPACT_ATOMS: atom_id res chain seq x y z
N MET A 1 7.11 -71.47 -14.11
CA MET A 1 7.76 -70.18 -13.80
C MET A 1 6.77 -69.36 -12.98
N ALA A 2 6.86 -69.37 -11.64
CA ALA A 2 7.53 -68.34 -10.81
C ALA A 2 6.82 -66.97 -10.90
N ARG A 3 6.43 -66.24 -9.85
CA ARG A 3 6.61 -66.31 -8.39
C ARG A 3 5.71 -65.20 -7.77
N ARG A 4 5.16 -65.44 -6.56
CA ARG A 4 5.13 -64.61 -5.31
C ARG A 4 4.80 -63.09 -5.41
N SER A 5 4.04 -62.43 -4.53
CA SER A 5 3.52 -62.71 -3.18
C SER A 5 2.70 -61.50 -2.67
N ALA A 6 1.51 -61.75 -2.12
CA ALA A 6 0.83 -60.93 -1.10
C ALA A 6 0.61 -61.88 0.10
N PRO A 7 0.65 -61.48 1.41
CA PRO A 7 -0.35 -60.57 2.00
C PRO A 7 0.06 -59.87 3.32
N LEU A 8 0.17 -58.53 3.38
CA LEU A 8 0.38 -57.80 4.66
C LEU A 8 -0.61 -56.66 4.93
N LEU A 9 -1.64 -56.50 4.10
CA LEU A 9 -2.51 -55.32 4.12
C LEU A 9 -3.94 -55.56 4.62
N ARG A 10 -4.20 -56.67 5.33
CA ARG A 10 -5.56 -56.99 5.82
C ARG A 10 -5.71 -57.13 7.33
N ARG A 11 -4.73 -56.67 8.13
CA ARG A 11 -4.77 -56.77 9.61
C ARG A 11 -4.68 -55.45 10.39
N LEU A 12 -4.72 -54.30 9.72
CA LEU A 12 -4.68 -52.98 10.38
C LEU A 12 -6.04 -52.29 10.52
N VAL A 13 -7.15 -52.95 10.16
CA VAL A 13 -8.51 -52.36 10.21
C VAL A 13 -9.31 -52.80 11.47
N SER A 14 -8.71 -53.52 12.42
CA SER A 14 -9.44 -53.91 13.64
C SER A 14 -8.55 -53.96 14.88
N ALA A 15 -8.40 -52.83 15.56
CA ALA A 15 -8.15 -52.81 17.00
C ALA A 15 -8.54 -51.46 17.59
N SER A 16 -9.33 -51.52 18.66
CA SER A 16 -9.88 -50.48 19.51
C SER A 16 -8.83 -49.74 20.35
N SER A 17 -9.14 -48.50 20.74
CA SER A 17 -8.43 -47.55 21.63
C SER A 17 -8.22 -48.08 23.08
N PRO A 18 -7.30 -47.55 23.94
CA PRO A 18 -7.52 -46.29 24.71
C PRO A 18 -6.19 -45.56 25.13
N PRO A 19 -6.09 -44.75 26.23
CA PRO A 19 -5.95 -43.29 26.15
C PRO A 19 -4.68 -42.73 26.86
N ALA A 20 -3.92 -41.83 26.24
CA ALA A 20 -3.06 -40.85 26.93
C ALA A 20 -2.21 -40.10 25.90
N LEU A 21 -2.59 -38.87 25.54
CA LEU A 21 -1.70 -37.79 25.02
C LEU A 21 -2.57 -36.58 24.63
N GLN A 22 -3.40 -36.11 25.56
CA GLN A 22 -4.39 -35.04 25.32
C GLN A 22 -4.05 -33.73 26.04
N SER A 23 -2.79 -33.48 26.44
CA SER A 23 -2.47 -32.32 27.28
C SER A 23 -1.30 -31.45 26.82
N LEU A 24 -0.98 -31.41 25.51
CA LEU A 24 0.12 -30.56 25.00
C LEU A 24 -0.20 -29.84 23.67
N THR A 25 -1.48 -29.58 23.37
CA THR A 25 -1.87 -28.84 22.15
C THR A 25 -2.59 -27.51 22.37
N ASP A 26 -2.78 -27.06 23.62
CA ASP A 26 -3.61 -25.88 23.91
C ASP A 26 -2.85 -24.53 23.98
N HIS A 27 -1.56 -24.48 23.61
CA HIS A 27 -0.78 -23.23 23.66
C HIS A 27 -0.08 -22.81 22.35
N VAL A 28 -0.45 -23.39 21.20
CA VAL A 28 0.05 -22.95 19.88
C VAL A 28 -1.13 -22.69 18.96
N GLY A 29 -1.90 -21.64 19.24
CA GLY A 29 -3.16 -21.39 18.54
C GLY A 29 -3.60 -19.93 18.45
N VAL A 30 -2.69 -18.96 18.61
CA VAL A 30 -2.98 -17.54 18.31
C VAL A 30 -1.81 -16.94 17.55
N LEU A 31 -1.41 -17.57 16.45
CA LEU A 31 -0.69 -16.86 15.39
C LEU A 31 -1.75 -16.14 14.57
N ALA A 32 -1.92 -14.85 14.87
CA ALA A 32 -2.75 -13.92 14.12
C ALA A 32 -2.57 -14.17 12.63
N ARG A 33 -3.61 -14.73 12.01
CA ARG A 33 -3.73 -14.88 10.57
C ARG A 33 -3.68 -13.47 9.99
N ARG A 34 -2.48 -13.02 9.60
CA ARG A 34 -2.29 -11.78 8.87
C ARG A 34 -3.09 -11.93 7.60
N THR A 35 -4.27 -11.34 7.57
CA THR A 35 -5.01 -11.07 6.34
C THR A 35 -4.12 -10.17 5.51
N VAL A 36 -3.29 -10.77 4.66
CA VAL A 36 -2.90 -10.14 3.41
C VAL A 36 -4.22 -9.81 2.75
N THR A 37 -4.63 -8.54 2.77
CA THR A 37 -5.76 -8.05 1.98
C THR A 37 -5.35 -8.18 0.52
N TYR A 38 -5.44 -9.41 0.00
CA TYR A 38 -5.48 -9.67 -1.42
C TYR A 38 -6.69 -8.89 -1.93
N MET A 39 -6.43 -7.79 -2.62
CA MET A 39 -7.48 -7.10 -3.36
C MET A 39 -8.07 -8.14 -4.32
N PRO A 40 -9.41 -8.38 -4.30
CA PRO A 40 -10.01 -9.24 -5.31
C PRO A 40 -9.67 -8.66 -6.69
N ARG A 41 -9.20 -9.54 -7.58
CA ARG A 41 -8.84 -9.20 -8.96
C ARG A 41 -9.97 -8.36 -9.58
N PRO A 42 -9.66 -7.28 -10.30
CA PRO A 42 -10.67 -6.57 -11.08
C PRO A 42 -11.23 -7.57 -12.10
N GLY A 43 -12.51 -7.91 -12.00
CA GLY A 43 -13.09 -8.99 -12.81
C GLY A 43 -14.61 -9.11 -12.78
N ASP A 44 -15.26 -8.67 -11.69
CA ASP A 44 -16.72 -8.86 -11.56
C ASP A 44 -17.55 -7.74 -12.24
N GLY A 45 -16.91 -6.72 -12.82
CA GLY A 45 -17.58 -5.59 -13.47
C GLY A 45 -18.38 -4.67 -12.52
N ALA A 46 -18.41 -4.97 -11.23
CA ALA A 46 -19.15 -4.19 -10.23
C ALA A 46 -18.54 -2.79 -10.04
N PRO A 47 -19.37 -1.73 -9.98
CA PRO A 47 -18.90 -0.37 -9.72
C PRO A 47 -18.11 -0.29 -8.40
N ARG A 48 -16.91 0.27 -8.45
CA ARG A 48 -16.05 0.46 -7.28
C ARG A 48 -16.03 1.90 -6.80
N ALA A 49 -16.10 2.05 -5.48
CA ALA A 49 -15.92 3.33 -4.82
C ALA A 49 -14.47 3.77 -4.90
N VAL A 50 -14.23 5.01 -5.32
CA VAL A 50 -12.91 5.64 -5.20
C VAL A 50 -13.10 6.98 -4.53
N THR A 51 -12.36 7.21 -3.44
CA THR A 51 -12.34 8.51 -2.79
C THR A 51 -11.55 9.49 -3.67
N LEU A 52 -12.13 10.64 -4.00
CA LEU A 52 -11.49 11.67 -4.81
C LEU A 52 -11.27 12.92 -3.96
N ILE A 53 -10.03 13.40 -3.92
CA ILE A 53 -9.66 14.66 -3.29
C ILE A 53 -9.14 15.59 -4.40
N PRO A 54 -9.91 16.59 -4.85
CA PRO A 54 -9.49 17.51 -5.91
C PRO A 54 -8.19 18.26 -5.57
N GLY A 55 -8.04 18.64 -4.30
CA GLY A 55 -6.89 19.38 -3.78
C GLY A 55 -6.85 20.83 -4.24
N ASP A 56 -5.66 21.43 -4.21
CA ASP A 56 -5.43 22.86 -4.43
C ASP A 56 -4.69 23.14 -5.74
N GLY A 57 -4.68 24.42 -6.14
CA GLY A 57 -3.95 24.91 -7.31
C GLY A 57 -4.42 24.23 -8.60
N ILE A 58 -3.54 23.48 -9.24
CA ILE A 58 -3.82 22.75 -10.49
C ILE A 58 -4.60 21.44 -10.22
N GLY A 59 -4.71 21.00 -8.97
CA GLY A 59 -5.35 19.74 -8.56
C GLY A 59 -6.75 19.52 -9.14
N PRO A 60 -7.70 20.47 -8.99
CA PRO A 60 -9.05 20.34 -9.53
C PRO A 60 -9.11 20.18 -11.05
N LEU A 61 -8.18 20.80 -11.79
CA LEU A 61 -8.11 20.68 -13.24
C LEU A 61 -7.69 19.27 -13.67
N VAL A 62 -6.66 18.72 -13.03
CA VAL A 62 -6.13 17.39 -13.34
C VAL A 62 -7.10 16.30 -12.92
N THR A 63 -7.64 16.39 -11.70
CA THR A 63 -8.65 15.43 -11.20
C THR A 63 -9.96 15.50 -12.01
N GLY A 64 -10.33 16.69 -12.47
CA GLY A 64 -11.43 16.88 -13.42
C GLY A 64 -11.20 16.16 -14.76
N ALA A 65 -9.99 16.26 -15.32
CA ALA A 65 -9.61 15.54 -16.53
C ALA A 65 -9.64 14.01 -16.33
N VAL A 66 -9.15 13.51 -15.19
CA VAL A 66 -9.23 12.08 -14.84
C VAL A 66 -10.69 11.61 -14.81
N ARG A 67 -11.59 12.39 -14.21
CA ARG A 67 -13.02 12.05 -14.17
C ARG A 67 -13.62 11.96 -15.58
N GLN A 68 -13.31 12.92 -16.45
CA GLN A 68 -13.80 12.92 -17.84
C GLN A 68 -13.30 11.71 -18.62
N VAL A 69 -12.02 11.35 -18.47
CA VAL A 69 -11.45 10.19 -19.16
C VAL A 69 -12.08 8.89 -18.66
N MET A 70 -12.27 8.75 -17.34
CA MET A 70 -12.91 7.56 -16.75
C MET A 70 -14.38 7.41 -17.17
N GLU A 71 -15.10 8.52 -17.28
CA GLU A 71 -16.48 8.55 -17.78
C GLU A 71 -16.55 8.17 -19.27
N ALA A 72 -15.68 8.73 -20.10
CA ALA A 72 -15.60 8.39 -21.53
C ALA A 72 -15.26 6.91 -21.76
N MET A 73 -14.42 6.32 -20.91
CA MET A 73 -14.08 4.90 -20.96
C MET A 73 -15.17 3.99 -20.36
N HIS A 74 -16.25 4.55 -19.81
CA HIS A 74 -17.28 3.80 -19.08
C HIS A 74 -16.69 2.90 -18.00
N ALA A 75 -15.66 3.37 -17.31
CA ALA A 75 -15.01 2.62 -16.25
C ALA A 75 -16.01 2.35 -15.11
N PRO A 76 -16.05 1.14 -14.53
CA PRO A 76 -16.95 0.80 -13.43
C PRO A 76 -16.45 1.41 -12.11
N VAL A 77 -16.35 2.74 -12.04
CA VAL A 77 -15.82 3.49 -10.91
C VAL A 77 -16.75 4.65 -10.59
N TYR A 78 -17.06 4.82 -9.30
CA TYR A 78 -17.76 6.00 -8.80
C TYR A 78 -16.86 6.80 -7.87
N PHE A 79 -16.86 8.12 -8.04
CA PHE A 79 -16.01 9.01 -7.26
C PHE A 79 -16.80 9.62 -6.09
N GLU A 80 -16.38 9.30 -4.87
CA GLU A 80 -16.80 10.01 -3.66
C GLU A 80 -15.88 11.21 -3.47
N THR A 81 -16.35 12.41 -3.83
CA THR A 81 -15.52 13.61 -3.80
C THR A 81 -15.56 14.29 -2.44
N TYR A 82 -14.40 14.62 -1.90
CA TYR A 82 -14.24 15.39 -0.66
C TYR A 82 -13.32 16.58 -0.89
N ASP A 83 -13.81 17.77 -0.57
CA ASP A 83 -13.03 18.99 -0.68
C ASP A 83 -12.11 19.14 0.53
N VAL A 84 -10.80 19.10 0.25
CA VAL A 84 -9.74 19.28 1.23
C VAL A 84 -8.75 20.27 0.69
N HIS A 85 -8.38 21.21 1.55
CA HIS A 85 -7.44 22.27 1.24
C HIS A 85 -6.25 22.19 2.18
N GLY A 86 -5.07 22.56 1.68
CA GLY A 86 -3.81 22.57 2.42
C GLY A 86 -3.80 23.50 3.63
N ASP A 87 -4.69 24.50 3.65
CA ASP A 87 -4.84 25.46 4.75
C ASP A 87 -5.60 24.89 5.95
N MET A 88 -6.20 23.69 5.81
CA MET A 88 -6.90 23.05 6.91
C MET A 88 -5.91 22.55 7.98
N PRO A 89 -6.22 22.73 9.28
CA PRO A 89 -5.31 22.34 10.35
C PRO A 89 -5.18 20.82 10.51
N THR A 90 -6.18 20.05 10.12
CA THR A 90 -6.20 18.59 10.26
C THR A 90 -7.08 17.97 9.18
N VAL A 91 -6.74 16.74 8.77
CA VAL A 91 -7.56 15.96 7.84
C VAL A 91 -8.92 15.64 8.48
N PRO A 92 -10.05 15.92 7.80
CA PRO A 92 -11.37 15.51 8.28
C PRO A 92 -11.46 13.98 8.47
N PRO A 93 -11.99 13.49 9.60
CA PRO A 93 -12.05 12.05 9.89
C PRO A 93 -12.92 11.28 8.88
N ALA A 94 -13.97 11.91 8.35
CA ALA A 94 -14.84 11.34 7.33
C ALA A 94 -14.08 10.86 6.07
N ILE A 95 -12.96 11.54 5.74
CA ILE A 95 -12.14 11.19 4.58
C ILE A 95 -11.29 9.97 4.88
N ILE A 96 -10.69 9.92 6.07
CA ILE A 96 -9.92 8.76 6.52
C ILE A 96 -10.83 7.51 6.55
N GLU A 97 -12.07 7.67 7.02
CA GLU A 97 -13.08 6.61 7.01
C GLU A 97 -13.48 6.19 5.59
N SER A 98 -13.72 7.14 4.68
CA SER A 98 -14.00 6.86 3.27
C SER A 98 -12.85 6.10 2.61
N ILE A 99 -11.59 6.53 2.81
CA ILE A 99 -10.42 5.84 2.28
C ILE A 99 -10.26 4.45 2.90
N ARG A 100 -10.53 4.29 4.20
CA ARG A 100 -10.51 2.98 4.87
C ARG A 100 -11.61 2.05 4.38
N ARG A 101 -12.77 2.57 3.97
CA ARG A 101 -13.87 1.80 3.37
C ARG A 101 -13.55 1.41 1.92
N ASN A 102 -13.15 2.39 1.11
CA ASN A 102 -12.98 2.26 -0.34
C ASN A 102 -11.63 1.60 -0.70
N LYS A 103 -10.62 1.70 0.17
CA LYS A 103 -9.23 1.25 0.00
C LYS A 103 -8.44 1.93 -1.11
N VAL A 104 -9.08 2.75 -1.93
CA VAL A 104 -8.48 3.49 -3.05
C VAL A 104 -8.84 4.96 -2.94
N CYS A 105 -7.84 5.81 -3.12
CA CYS A 105 -8.00 7.26 -3.12
C CYS A 105 -7.19 7.86 -4.26
N ILE A 106 -7.80 8.75 -5.02
CA ILE A 106 -7.12 9.64 -5.98
C ILE A 106 -7.07 11.02 -5.36
N LYS A 107 -5.89 11.64 -5.34
CA LYS A 107 -5.72 12.98 -4.78
C LYS A 107 -4.94 13.91 -5.71
N GLY A 108 -5.37 15.16 -5.77
CA GLY A 108 -4.60 16.26 -6.33
C GLY A 108 -3.49 16.73 -5.37
N GLY A 109 -2.74 17.73 -5.83
CA GLY A 109 -1.73 18.40 -5.01
C GLY A 109 -2.39 19.17 -3.87
N LEU A 110 -1.88 19.02 -2.65
CA LEU A 110 -2.32 19.80 -1.50
C LEU A 110 -1.23 20.78 -1.14
N ALA A 111 -1.58 22.06 -1.04
CA ALA A 111 -0.64 23.09 -0.65
C ALA A 111 -0.08 22.78 0.75
N THR A 112 1.21 23.03 0.98
CA THR A 112 1.81 22.89 2.30
C THR A 112 2.49 24.21 2.64
N PRO A 113 2.09 24.88 3.74
CA PRO A 113 2.75 26.11 4.16
C PRO A 113 4.21 25.81 4.51
N VAL A 114 5.13 26.60 3.98
CA VAL A 114 6.57 26.44 4.22
C VAL A 114 6.95 27.22 5.48
N GLY A 115 7.64 26.58 6.43
CA GLY A 115 8.27 27.27 7.57
C GLY A 115 7.49 27.26 8.90
N GLY A 116 6.40 26.49 9.02
CA GLY A 116 5.72 26.26 10.30
C GLY A 116 5.97 24.83 10.79
N GLY A 117 6.34 24.64 12.06
CA GLY A 117 6.53 23.32 12.72
C GLY A 117 5.26 22.45 12.83
N VAL A 118 4.25 22.72 12.01
CA VAL A 118 3.03 21.91 11.89
C VAL A 118 3.25 20.80 10.87
N SER A 119 2.88 19.58 11.25
CA SER A 119 2.86 18.42 10.37
C SER A 119 2.03 18.71 9.11
N SER A 120 2.63 18.63 7.92
CA SER A 120 1.90 18.77 6.65
C SER A 120 0.70 17.83 6.60
N LEU A 121 -0.42 18.29 6.05
CA LEU A 121 -1.62 17.49 5.84
C LEU A 121 -1.33 16.23 5.00
N ASN A 122 -0.38 16.31 4.07
CA ASN A 122 0.11 15.16 3.30
C ASN A 122 0.79 14.12 4.19
N MET A 123 1.56 14.56 5.19
CA MET A 123 2.22 13.68 6.14
C MET A 123 1.21 13.05 7.10
N GLN A 124 0.22 13.82 7.57
CA GLN A 124 -0.86 13.30 8.41
C GLN A 124 -1.61 12.16 7.71
N LEU A 125 -2.02 12.35 6.45
CA LEU A 125 -2.67 11.29 5.66
C LEU A 125 -1.81 10.02 5.56
N ARG A 126 -0.50 10.16 5.33
CA ARG A 126 0.42 9.01 5.22
C ARG A 126 0.53 8.25 6.54
N LYS A 127 0.59 8.96 7.67
CA LYS A 127 0.68 8.38 9.01
C LYS A 127 -0.63 7.70 9.42
N GLU A 128 -1.77 8.38 9.26
CA GLU A 128 -3.11 7.87 9.64
C GLU A 128 -3.56 6.64 8.84
N LEU A 129 -3.09 6.52 7.60
CA LEU A 129 -3.40 5.41 6.70
C LEU A 129 -2.30 4.33 6.63
N ASP A 130 -1.21 4.48 7.39
CA ASP A 130 -0.02 3.61 7.37
C ASP A 130 0.50 3.37 5.93
N LEU A 131 0.53 4.43 5.10
CA LEU A 131 1.02 4.40 3.71
C LEU A 131 2.55 4.37 3.67
N TYR A 132 3.11 3.21 3.97
CA TYR A 132 4.54 3.00 4.20
C TYR A 132 5.43 3.08 2.94
N ALA A 133 4.87 2.90 1.74
CA ALA A 133 5.64 2.89 0.50
C ALA A 133 5.12 3.91 -0.51
N SER A 134 6.03 4.66 -1.10
CA SER A 134 5.81 5.52 -2.25
C SER A 134 6.52 4.92 -3.46
N LEU A 135 5.80 4.82 -4.57
CA LEU A 135 6.30 4.31 -5.84
C LEU A 135 6.29 5.45 -6.85
N VAL A 136 7.41 5.66 -7.54
CA VAL A 136 7.52 6.63 -8.63
C VAL A 136 8.11 5.90 -9.82
N HIS A 137 7.35 5.86 -10.92
CA HIS A 137 7.85 5.34 -12.18
C HIS A 137 8.33 6.49 -13.05
N CYS A 138 9.61 6.44 -13.40
CA CYS A 138 10.27 7.41 -14.25
C CYS A 138 10.61 6.71 -15.57
N SER A 139 9.83 6.99 -16.61
CA SER A 139 10.06 6.47 -17.96
C SER A 139 10.07 7.60 -19.00
N ASN A 140 10.83 7.41 -20.08
CA ASN A 140 10.72 8.31 -21.23
C ASN A 140 9.38 8.13 -21.94
N LEU A 141 8.73 9.24 -22.28
CA LEU A 141 7.51 9.24 -23.08
C LEU A 141 7.87 9.34 -24.57
N PRO A 142 7.27 8.51 -25.46
CA PRO A 142 7.51 8.62 -26.90
C PRO A 142 7.09 10.00 -27.41
N GLY A 143 7.97 10.66 -28.18
CA GLY A 143 7.71 11.98 -28.76
C GLY A 143 8.13 13.17 -27.90
N LEU A 144 8.63 12.95 -26.67
CA LEU A 144 9.19 14.01 -25.83
C LEU A 144 10.73 13.93 -25.83
N PRO A 145 11.44 14.85 -26.51
CA PRO A 145 12.90 14.83 -26.51
C PRO A 145 13.44 15.21 -25.14
N THR A 146 14.29 14.34 -24.58
CA THR A 146 14.96 14.54 -23.30
C THR A 146 16.45 14.29 -23.44
N ARG A 147 17.27 14.80 -22.51
CA ARG A 147 18.73 14.61 -22.53
C ARG A 147 19.16 13.14 -22.49
N HIS A 148 18.40 12.30 -21.80
CA HIS A 148 18.67 10.87 -21.64
C HIS A 148 17.55 10.07 -22.30
N GLU A 149 17.94 8.99 -23.00
CA GLU A 149 17.03 8.06 -23.67
C GLU A 149 17.11 6.69 -23.01
N GLY A 150 16.03 5.90 -23.12
CA GLY A 150 15.98 4.54 -22.57
C GLY A 150 15.91 4.46 -21.04
N VAL A 151 15.41 5.50 -20.38
CA VAL A 151 15.16 5.52 -18.93
C VAL A 151 13.87 4.76 -18.64
N ASP A 152 13.99 3.70 -17.84
CA ASP A 152 12.88 2.97 -17.23
C ASP A 152 13.29 2.59 -15.80
N ILE A 153 12.92 3.44 -14.84
CA ILE A 153 13.34 3.31 -13.45
C ILE A 153 12.13 3.42 -12.54
N VAL A 154 11.98 2.48 -11.61
CA VAL A 154 11.00 2.55 -10.53
C VAL A 154 11.73 2.87 -9.23
N VAL A 155 11.39 4.01 -8.63
CA VAL A 155 11.89 4.42 -7.32
C VAL A 155 10.89 4.00 -6.26
N ILE A 156 11.34 3.16 -5.32
CA ILE A 156 10.57 2.76 -4.15
C ILE A 156 11.15 3.49 -2.95
N ARG A 157 10.28 4.23 -2.25
CA ARG A 157 10.67 5.03 -1.08
C ARG A 157 9.81 4.70 0.13
N GLU A 158 10.47 4.50 1.26
CA GLU A 158 9.82 4.39 2.57
C GLU A 158 9.29 5.76 3.00
N ASN A 159 8.08 5.80 3.56
CA ASN A 159 7.28 7.03 3.66
C ASN A 159 6.67 7.28 5.06
N THR A 160 6.98 6.44 6.04
CA THR A 160 6.47 6.48 7.41
C THR A 160 7.53 6.87 8.45
N GLU A 161 8.80 6.51 8.25
CA GLU A 161 9.88 6.75 9.21
C GLU A 161 11.09 7.47 8.58
N GLY A 162 12.22 7.47 9.28
CA GLY A 162 13.41 8.20 8.86
C GLY A 162 13.26 9.71 9.04
N GLU A 163 13.44 10.46 7.95
CA GLU A 163 13.39 11.93 7.94
C GLU A 163 12.01 12.47 8.34
N TYR A 164 10.94 11.68 8.16
CA TYR A 164 9.58 12.07 8.50
C TYR A 164 9.23 11.92 9.99
N SER A 165 10.21 11.55 10.82
CA SER A 165 10.05 11.49 12.27
C SER A 165 9.79 12.89 12.84
N GLY A 166 10.37 13.94 12.24
CA GLY A 166 10.18 15.33 12.66
C GLY A 166 10.62 15.59 14.10
N LEU A 167 11.54 14.78 14.62
CA LEU A 167 12.07 14.88 15.97
C LEU A 167 13.30 15.78 15.93
N GLU A 168 13.07 17.08 16.08
CA GLU A 168 14.10 18.10 16.07
C GLU A 168 14.08 18.84 17.40
N HIS A 169 15.26 19.06 17.97
CA HIS A 169 15.39 19.85 19.19
C HIS A 169 16.69 20.64 19.18
N GLU A 170 16.67 21.78 19.85
CA GLU A 170 17.85 22.62 20.05
C GLU A 170 18.46 22.27 21.40
N VAL A 171 19.69 21.75 21.40
CA VAL A 171 20.38 21.32 22.64
C VAL A 171 20.96 22.54 23.35
N VAL A 172 21.56 23.44 22.58
CA VAL A 172 22.07 24.74 23.01
C VAL A 172 21.78 25.76 21.92
N PRO A 173 21.66 27.07 22.24
CA PRO A 173 21.40 28.11 21.25
C PRO A 173 22.34 28.02 20.04
N GLY A 174 21.79 27.76 18.86
CA GLY A 174 22.52 27.61 17.60
C GLY A 174 22.96 26.18 17.25
N VAL A 175 22.67 25.17 18.07
CA VAL A 175 22.94 23.75 17.78
C VAL A 175 21.63 22.98 17.74
N VAL A 176 21.20 22.65 16.52
CA VAL A 176 19.99 21.88 16.25
C VAL A 176 20.36 20.43 15.95
N GLU A 177 19.75 19.51 16.68
CA GLU A 177 19.84 18.08 16.44
C GLU A 177 18.54 17.55 15.84
N SER A 178 18.68 16.72 14.80
CA SER A 178 17.56 16.02 14.16
C SER A 178 17.73 14.52 14.35
N LEU A 179 16.74 13.89 14.98
CA LEU A 179 16.74 12.45 15.25
C LEU A 179 16.02 11.69 14.14
N LYS A 180 16.79 10.89 13.42
CA LYS A 180 16.27 9.98 12.40
C LYS A 180 16.01 8.61 13.03
N VAL A 181 14.73 8.24 13.17
CA VAL A 181 14.34 6.94 13.71
C VAL A 181 14.05 5.98 12.55
N LEU A 182 14.70 4.81 12.55
CA LEU A 182 14.38 3.71 11.63
C LEU A 182 14.10 2.45 12.44
N ARG A 183 13.04 1.71 12.07
CA ARG A 183 12.69 0.46 12.75
C ARG A 183 12.86 -0.72 11.79
N SER A 184 13.37 -1.82 12.34
CA SER A 184 13.53 -3.07 11.58
C SER A 184 12.21 -3.56 10.94
N VAL A 185 11.07 -3.31 11.59
CA VAL A 185 9.74 -3.67 11.07
C VAL A 185 9.36 -2.87 9.82
N GLY A 186 9.68 -1.57 9.76
CA GLY A 186 9.44 -0.73 8.58
C GLY A 186 10.26 -1.22 7.38
N TRP A 187 11.54 -1.48 7.62
CA TRP A 187 12.45 -2.08 6.63
C TRP A 187 11.99 -3.45 6.13
N GLY A 188 11.52 -4.32 7.03
CA GLY A 188 11.01 -5.63 6.67
C GLY A 188 9.84 -5.58 5.68
N ARG A 189 8.94 -4.59 5.83
CA ARG A 189 7.79 -4.38 4.93
C ARG A 189 8.22 -3.95 3.52
N LEU A 190 9.24 -3.09 3.42
CA LEU A 190 9.79 -2.69 2.11
C LEU A 190 10.43 -3.87 1.38
N ARG A 191 11.06 -4.80 2.12
CA ARG A 191 11.65 -6.01 1.54
C ARG A 191 10.61 -6.93 0.89
N PHE A 192 9.40 -7.03 1.47
CA PHE A 192 8.29 -7.75 0.85
C PHE A 192 7.80 -7.09 -0.43
N MET A 193 7.86 -5.76 -0.53
CA MET A 193 7.48 -5.02 -1.74
C MET A 193 8.40 -5.34 -2.92
N PHE A 194 9.72 -5.41 -2.69
CA PHE A 194 10.69 -5.77 -3.73
C PHE A 194 10.40 -7.15 -4.35
N ILE A 195 9.99 -8.10 -3.52
CA ILE A 195 9.59 -9.45 -3.95
C ILE A 195 8.29 -9.45 -4.74
N MET A 196 7.36 -8.53 -4.46
CA MET A 196 6.05 -8.46 -5.12
C MET A 196 6.09 -7.69 -6.45
N ILE A 197 6.99 -6.72 -6.59
CA ILE A 197 7.13 -5.92 -7.83
C ILE A 197 7.87 -6.70 -8.92
N PHE A 198 8.88 -7.50 -8.55
CA PHE A 198 9.60 -8.35 -9.51
C PHE A 198 8.70 -9.24 -10.40
N PRO A 199 7.69 -9.96 -9.86
CA PRO A 199 6.76 -10.74 -10.67
C PRO A 199 5.76 -9.89 -11.47
N ILE A 200 5.43 -8.66 -11.03
CA ILE A 200 4.56 -7.74 -11.81
C ILE A 200 5.31 -7.18 -13.01
N CYS A 201 6.58 -6.78 -12.85
CA CYS A 201 7.42 -6.32 -13.96
C CYS A 201 7.75 -7.44 -14.97
N TYR A 202 7.75 -8.72 -14.55
CA TYR A 202 7.97 -9.86 -15.46
C TYR A 202 6.71 -10.32 -16.21
N THR A 203 5.53 -9.76 -15.90
CA THR A 203 4.32 -9.98 -16.71
C THR A 203 4.17 -8.87 -17.75
N PRO A 204 4.27 -9.17 -19.06
CA PRO A 204 4.34 -8.16 -20.13
C PRO A 204 2.99 -7.47 -20.43
N SER A 205 2.05 -7.39 -19.49
CA SER A 205 0.69 -6.90 -19.75
C SER A 205 0.03 -6.11 -18.63
N PHE A 206 0.74 -5.72 -17.57
CA PHE A 206 0.17 -4.88 -16.51
C PHE A 206 0.76 -3.47 -16.53
N TYR A 207 0.07 -2.57 -17.25
CA TYR A 207 0.22 -1.13 -17.06
C TYR A 207 -0.43 -0.75 -15.72
N ILE A 208 0.39 -0.41 -14.72
CA ILE A 208 -0.08 0.32 -13.54
C ILE A 208 -0.21 1.78 -13.98
N SER A 209 -1.44 2.23 -14.25
CA SER A 209 -1.77 3.65 -14.24
C SER A 209 -1.88 4.12 -12.80
N ILE A 210 -1.17 5.21 -12.53
CA ILE A 210 -1.07 5.95 -11.27
C ILE A 210 -2.45 6.42 -10.79
#